data_AF-A0A1M6TW65-F1
#
_entry.id   AF-A0A1M6TW65-F1
#
_cell.length_a   1.000
_cell.length_b   1.000
_cell.length_c   1.000
_cell.angle_alpha   90.00
_cell.angle_beta   90.00
_cell.angle_gamma   90.00
#
_symmetry.space_group_name_H-M   'P 1'
#
loop_
_entity.id
_entity.type
_entity.pdbx_description
1 polymer ?
#
loop_
_entity_poly.entity_id
_entity_poly.type
_entity_poly.pdbx_seq_one_letter_code
_entity_poly.pdbx_strand_id
1 'polypeptide(L)' 'MNRYQETIYKSVLIFSALINLFLIVLLFFVLRDSLSGIGYWFLILDSRRLWFFFGVVFAYSLANAVFIVRFLKLKSFQK' A
#
# COMPACT_ATOMS: atom_id res chain seq x y z
N MET A 1 -8.99 -20.95 15.20
CA MET A 1 -8.00 -20.89 14.10
C MET A 1 -6.85 -21.83 14.47
N ASN A 2 -6.42 -22.71 13.57
CA ASN A 2 -5.31 -23.61 13.88
C ASN A 2 -4.00 -22.80 14.08
N ARG A 3 -3.05 -23.21 14.94
CA ARG A 3 -1.83 -22.40 15.25
C ARG A 3 -1.05 -22.00 13.99
N TYR A 4 -1.02 -22.88 13.00
CA TYR A 4 -0.42 -22.61 11.69
C TYR A 4 -1.11 -21.49 10.92
N GLN A 5 -2.44 -21.44 10.94
CA GLN A 5 -3.19 -20.36 10.31
C GLN A 5 -2.84 -19.03 10.98
N GLU A 6 -2.77 -18.98 12.31
CA GLU A 6 -2.44 -17.74 13.02
C GLU A 6 -1.05 -17.19 12.65
N THR A 7 -0.04 -18.06 12.51
CA THR A 7 1.32 -17.66 12.09
C THR A 7 1.35 -17.16 10.65
N ILE A 8 0.67 -17.86 9.73
CA ILE A 8 0.55 -17.42 8.32
C ILE A 8 -0.15 -16.05 8.27
N TYR A 9 -1.24 -15.88 9.02
CA TYR A 9 -1.98 -14.62 9.09
C TYR A 9 -1.14 -13.46 9.62
N LYS A 10 -0.38 -13.64 10.72
CA LYS A 10 0.53 -12.62 11.24
C LYS A 10 1.60 -12.24 10.23
N SER A 11 2.15 -13.23 9.53
CA SER A 11 3.16 -13.01 8.50
C SER A 11 2.61 -12.20 7.33
N VAL A 12 1.42 -12.54 6.83
CA VAL A 12 0.72 -11.79 5.77
C VAL A 12 0.43 -10.35 6.21
N LEU A 13 0.03 -10.14 7.46
CA LEU A 13 -0.26 -8.81 8.00
C LEU A 13 1.01 -7.93 8.07
N ILE A 14 2.12 -8.48 8.54
CA ILE A 14 3.41 -7.77 8.58
C ILE A 14 3.89 -7.46 7.16
N PHE A 15 3.78 -8.41 6.24
CA PHE A 15 4.17 -8.22 4.85
C PHE A 15 3.32 -7.14 4.17
N SER A 16 2.01 -7.14 4.42
CA SER A 16 1.08 -6.10 3.96
C SER A 16 1.46 -4.71 4.47
N ALA A 17 1.81 -4.59 5.76
CA ALA A 17 2.27 -3.33 6.33
C ALA A 17 3.59 -2.83 5.72
N LEU A 18 4.55 -3.75 5.49
CA LEU A 18 5.82 -3.45 4.83
C LEU A 18 5.63 -2.96 3.39
N ILE A 19 4.77 -3.62 2.60
CA ILE A 19 4.47 -3.18 1.24
C ILE A 19 3.80 -1.80 1.25
N ASN A 20 2.83 -1.57 2.13
CA ASN A 20 2.19 -0.25 2.22
C ASN A 20 3.20 0.85 2.58
N LEU A 21 4.10 0.58 3.53
CA LEU A 21 5.17 1.53 3.89
C LEU A 21 6.09 1.81 2.70
N PHE A 22 6.51 0.77 1.99
CA PHE A 22 7.33 0.89 0.78
C PHE A 22 6.62 1.72 -0.29
N LEU A 23 5.34 1.46 -0.55
CA LEU A 23 4.55 2.19 -1.54
C LEU A 23 4.40 3.67 -1.16
N ILE A 24 4.17 4.00 0.12
CA ILE A 24 4.11 5.39 0.60
C ILE A 24 5.43 6.12 0.37
N VAL A 25 6.56 5.47 0.71
CA VAL A 25 7.89 6.03 0.49
C VAL A 25 8.13 6.27 -1.02
N LEU A 26 7.75 5.30 -1.86
CA LEU A 26 7.88 5.43 -3.31
C LEU A 26 7.02 6.57 -3.86
N LEU A 27 5.78 6.69 -3.37
CA LEU A 27 4.86 7.78 -3.72
C LEU A 27 5.43 9.15 -3.30
N PHE A 28 6.08 9.23 -2.14
CA PHE A 28 6.75 10.44 -1.67
C PHE A 28 7.92 10.84 -2.57
N PHE A 29 8.76 9.87 -2.98
CA PHE A 29 9.83 10.12 -3.94
C PHE A 29 9.30 10.60 -5.28
N VAL A 30 8.26 9.95 -5.81
CA VAL A 30 7.62 10.32 -7.08
C VAL A 30 6.99 11.73 -7.00
N LEU A 31 6.28 12.05 -5.91
CA LEU A 31 5.71 13.38 -5.68
C LEU A 31 6.79 14.46 -5.58
N ARG A 32 7.83 14.22 -4.77
CA ARG A 32 8.93 15.15 -4.56
C ARG A 32 9.64 15.45 -5.88
N ASP A 33 9.92 14.40 -6.65
CA ASP A 33 10.60 14.52 -7.95
C ASP A 33 9.72 15.29 -8.94
N SER A 34 8.43 14.94 -9.02
CA SER A 34 7.43 15.62 -9.87
C SER A 34 7.23 17.10 -9.52
N LEU A 35 7.24 17.48 -8.23
CA LEU A 35 7.04 18.86 -7.78
C LEU A 35 8.31 19.71 -7.95
N SER A 36 9.49 19.10 -8.02
CA SER A 36 10.76 19.82 -8.17
C SER A 36 10.98 20.42 -9.57
N GLY A 37 10.17 20.03 -10.57
CA GLY A 37 10.28 20.49 -11.96
C GLY A 37 11.55 20.03 -12.71
N ILE A 38 12.48 19.38 -12.01
CA ILE A 38 13.78 18.88 -12.51
C ILE A 38 13.79 17.34 -12.55
N GLY A 39 12.73 16.72 -12.05
CA GLY A 39 12.65 15.28 -11.82
C GLY A 39 12.62 14.43 -13.08
N TYR A 40 13.55 13.48 -13.18
CA TYR A 40 13.57 12.47 -14.24
C TYR A 40 12.28 11.63 -14.28
N TRP A 41 11.59 11.45 -13.15
CA TRP A 41 10.35 10.69 -13.10
C TRP A 41 9.16 11.40 -13.76
N PHE A 42 9.16 12.75 -13.78
CA PHE A 42 8.15 13.53 -14.51
C PHE A 42 8.34 13.48 -16.03
N LEU A 43 9.61 13.36 -16.47
CA LEU A 43 9.96 13.19 -17.88
C LEU A 43 9.78 11.73 -18.37
N ILE A 44 9.98 10.73 -17.51
CA ILE A 44 9.88 9.29 -17.86
C ILE A 44 8.44 8.76 -17.74
N LEU A 45 7.70 9.19 -16.71
CA LEU A 45 6.26 8.96 -16.63
C LEU A 45 5.53 10.20 -17.10
N ASP A 46 5.21 10.18 -18.40
CA ASP A 46 4.19 11.03 -19.00
C ASP A 46 3.00 11.21 -18.03
N SER A 47 2.44 12.42 -17.92
CA SER A 47 1.56 12.81 -16.81
C SER A 47 0.43 11.80 -16.57
N ARG A 48 -0.08 11.18 -17.64
CA ARG A 48 -1.10 10.13 -17.60
C ARG A 48 -0.65 8.85 -16.88
N ARG A 49 0.62 8.46 -17.04
CA ARG A 49 1.24 7.28 -16.39
C ARG A 49 1.52 7.56 -14.91
N LEU A 50 1.85 8.80 -14.55
CA LEU A 50 1.91 9.22 -13.14
C LEU A 50 0.56 9.01 -12.46
N TRP A 51 -0.53 9.53 -13.01
CA TRP A 51 -1.88 9.32 -12.47
C TRP A 51 -2.26 7.83 -12.38
N PHE A 52 -1.83 7.02 -13.35
CA PHE A 52 -2.04 5.57 -13.31
C PHE A 52 -1.26 4.91 -12.16
N PHE A 53 -0.01 5.31 -11.94
CA PHE A 53 0.80 4.86 -10.81
C PHE A 53 0.14 5.22 -9.47
N PHE A 54 -0.30 6.47 -9.30
CA PHE A 54 -1.09 6.86 -8.12
C PHE A 54 -2.35 6.01 -7.95
N GLY A 55 -3.09 5.78 -9.04
CA GLY A 55 -4.31 4.97 -9.02
C GLY A 55 -4.06 3.54 -8.54
N VAL A 56 -3.00 2.89 -9.04
CA VAL A 56 -2.61 1.53 -8.63
C VAL A 56 -2.20 1.49 -7.16
N VAL A 57 -1.37 2.44 -6.72
CA VAL A 57 -0.94 2.51 -5.31
C VAL A 57 -2.13 2.79 -4.38
N PHE A 58 -3.03 3.67 -4.79
CA PHE A 58 -4.23 4.01 -4.04
C PHE A 58 -5.18 2.81 -3.93
N ALA A 59 -5.47 2.13 -5.05
CA ALA A 59 -6.32 0.94 -5.07
C ALA A 59 -5.73 -0.19 -4.21
N TYR A 60 -4.42 -0.41 -4.28
CA TYR A 60 -3.73 -1.41 -3.46
C TYR A 60 -3.79 -1.05 -1.96
N SER A 61 -3.50 0.20 -1.60
CA SER A 61 -3.63 0.68 -0.22
C SER A 61 -5.06 0.52 0.31
N LEU A 62 -6.06 0.83 -0.52
CA LEU A 62 -7.48 0.75 -0.14
C LEU A 62 -7.93 -0.71 0.07
N ALA A 63 -7.51 -1.62 -0.82
CA ALA A 63 -7.74 -3.05 -0.65
C ALA A 63 -7.09 -3.59 0.64
N ASN A 64 -5.84 -3.19 0.92
CA ASN A 64 -5.16 -3.53 2.17
C ASN A 64 -5.88 -2.97 3.40
N ALA A 65 -6.32 -1.71 3.35
CA ALA A 65 -7.04 -1.09 4.45
C ALA A 65 -8.38 -1.82 4.72
N VAL A 66 -9.13 -2.18 3.68
CA VAL A 66 -10.37 -2.96 3.81
C VAL A 66 -10.08 -4.34 4.40
N PHE A 67 -9.00 -5.01 3.98
CA PHE A 67 -8.58 -6.30 4.52
C PHE A 67 -8.27 -6.20 6.02
N ILE A 68 -7.50 -5.19 6.44
CA ILE A 68 -7.17 -4.94 7.85
C ILE A 68 -8.42 -4.59 8.67
N VAL A 69 -9.31 -3.73 8.17
CA VAL A 69 -10.54 -3.33 8.87
C VAL A 69 -11.50 -4.50 9.05
N ARG A 70 -11.71 -5.32 8.00
CA ARG A 70 -12.51 -6.55 8.11
C ARG A 70 -11.91 -7.50 9.14
N PHE A 71 -10.59 -7.63 9.17
CA PHE A 71 -9.90 -8.48 10.14
C PHE A 71 -10.07 -7.98 11.58
N LEU A 72 -9.91 -6.68 11.83
CA LEU A 72 -10.13 -6.09 13.16
C LEU A 72 -11.58 -6.25 13.63
N LYS A 73 -12.56 -6.11 12.73
CA LYS A 73 -13.97 -6.38 13.03
C LYS A 73 -14.24 -7.85 13.36
N LEU A 74 -13.67 -8.79 12.61
CA LEU A 74 -13.77 -10.24 12.89
C LEU A 74 -13.18 -10.60 14.26
N LYS A 75 -12.03 -10.00 14.61
CA LYS A 75 -11.41 -10.20 15.93
C LYS A 75 -12.21 -9.57 17.06
N SER A 76 -12.90 -8.46 16.81
CA SER A 76 -13.79 -7.80 17.78
C SER A 76 -15.07 -8.58 18.06
N PHE A 77 -15.56 -9.39 17.10
CA PHE A 77 -16.77 -10.21 17.27
C PHE A 77 -16.50 -11.55 17.97
N GLN A 78 -15.23 -11.96 18.08
CA GLN A 78 -14.80 -13.17 18.80
C GLN A 78 -14.36 -12.86 20.25
N LYS A 79 -14.64 -11.66 20.76
CA LYS A 79 -14.32 -11.23 22.12
C LYS A 79 -15.61 -11.06 22.91
#